data_AF-A0A382WTI8-F1
#
_entry.id   AF-A0A382WTI8-F1
#
_cell.length_a   1.000
_cell.length_b   1.000
_cell.length_c   1.000
_cell.angle_alpha   90.00
_cell.angle_beta   90.00
_cell.angle_gamma   90.00
#
_symmetry.space_group_name_H-M   'P 1'
#
loop_
_entity.id
_entity.type
_entity.pdbx_description
1 polymer ?
#
loop_
_entity_poly.entity_id
_entity_poly.type
_entity_poly.pdbx_seq_one_letter_code
_entity_poly.pdbx_strand_id
1 'polypeptide(L)'
;MNRSTTAVVALILAAALFLSVNIFSSNIFRSARLDLTQEGLYTLSTGSARILSEIPEPIRLRFYFSEKLAVQLPNIKSYGLRVRELLEEYVIHSDGRIKLEVIDPEPFTEAEDDAVRLGLQAAPLGTGENMYFGLVATNTVDDRQIIPFFNRENEAFLEYDMTRIIYNLSDPSKPVVGLITGLEMNADASPMLRFGGGPQPWAIVA
;
A
#
# COMPACT_ATOMS: atom_id res chain seq x y z
N MET A 1 -42.78 -40.34 -22.76
CA MET A 1 -42.00 -39.95 -21.56
C MET A 1 -43.00 -39.56 -20.48
N ASN A 2 -42.97 -40.20 -19.32
CA ASN A 2 -43.97 -39.92 -18.27
C ASN A 2 -43.72 -38.54 -17.68
N ARG A 3 -44.80 -37.80 -17.39
CA ARG A 3 -44.72 -36.44 -16.82
C ARG A 3 -43.90 -36.39 -15.51
N SER A 4 -43.88 -37.50 -14.76
CA SER A 4 -43.07 -37.66 -13.55
C SER A 4 -41.57 -37.77 -13.83
N THR A 5 -41.14 -38.51 -14.86
CA THR A 5 -39.71 -38.61 -15.20
C THR A 5 -39.16 -37.32 -15.79
N THR A 6 -39.96 -36.59 -16.57
CA THR A 6 -39.57 -35.24 -17.03
C THR A 6 -39.45 -34.25 -15.88
N ALA A 7 -40.32 -34.33 -14.87
CA ALA A 7 -40.28 -33.45 -13.71
C ALA A 7 -39.03 -33.72 -12.85
N VAL A 8 -38.69 -34.99 -12.60
CA VAL A 8 -37.50 -35.37 -11.83
C VAL A 8 -36.22 -34.94 -12.55
N VAL A 9 -36.14 -35.18 -13.87
CA VAL A 9 -34.97 -34.75 -14.67
C VAL A 9 -34.83 -33.23 -14.68
N ALA A 10 -35.92 -32.49 -14.83
CA ALA A 10 -35.90 -31.02 -14.77
C ALA A 10 -35.42 -30.51 -13.40
N LEU A 11 -35.83 -31.16 -12.32
CA LEU A 11 -35.46 -30.78 -10.95
C LEU A 11 -33.97 -31.02 -10.68
N ILE A 12 -33.43 -32.14 -11.18
CA ILE A 12 -31.99 -32.45 -11.11
C ILE A 12 -31.18 -31.43 -11.92
N LEU A 13 -31.62 -31.12 -13.15
CA LEU A 13 -30.94 -30.13 -13.99
C LEU A 13 -30.99 -28.72 -13.38
N ALA A 14 -32.10 -28.33 -12.78
CA ALA A 14 -32.23 -27.05 -12.08
C ALA A 14 -31.30 -26.97 -10.86
N ALA A 15 -31.20 -28.05 -10.08
CA ALA A 15 -30.27 -28.12 -8.94
C ALA A 15 -28.79 -28.07 -9.39
N ALA A 16 -28.44 -28.81 -10.46
CA ALA A 16 -27.09 -28.78 -11.03
C ALA A 16 -26.74 -27.39 -11.60
N LEU A 17 -27.68 -26.73 -12.28
CA LEU A 17 -27.50 -25.37 -12.77
C LEU A 17 -27.32 -24.39 -11.61
N PHE A 18 -28.17 -24.49 -10.57
CA PHE A 18 -28.08 -23.64 -9.38
C PHE A 18 -26.71 -23.76 -8.70
N LEU A 19 -26.24 -24.99 -8.47
CA LEU A 19 -24.92 -25.24 -7.89
C LEU A 19 -23.80 -24.72 -8.79
N SER A 20 -23.88 -24.94 -10.10
CA SER A 20 -22.89 -24.45 -11.06
C SER A 20 -22.81 -22.93 -11.06
N VAL A 21 -23.95 -22.24 -11.10
CA VAL A 21 -24.03 -20.77 -11.04
C VAL A 21 -23.49 -20.26 -9.71
N ASN A 22 -23.80 -20.92 -8.59
CA ASN A 22 -23.33 -20.49 -7.27
C ASN A 22 -21.80 -20.60 -7.14
N ILE A 23 -21.23 -21.73 -7.58
CA ILE A 23 -19.78 -21.95 -7.58
C ILE A 23 -19.08 -20.96 -8.53
N PHE A 24 -19.56 -20.80 -9.77
CA PHE A 24 -18.96 -19.86 -10.73
C PHE A 24 -19.11 -18.40 -10.32
N SER A 25 -20.24 -18.02 -9.73
CA SER A 25 -20.49 -16.68 -9.18
C SER A 25 -19.42 -16.32 -8.14
N SER A 26 -19.12 -17.24 -7.23
CA SER A 26 -18.12 -17.01 -6.19
C SER A 26 -16.69 -16.80 -6.72
N ASN A 27 -16.39 -17.25 -7.95
CA ASN A 27 -15.07 -17.10 -8.57
C ASN A 27 -14.98 -15.89 -9.51
N ILE A 28 -16.05 -15.59 -10.25
CA ILE A 28 -16.07 -14.46 -11.20
C ILE A 28 -16.24 -13.12 -10.48
N PHE A 29 -17.04 -13.05 -9.41
CA PHE A 29 -17.31 -11.80 -8.71
C PHE A 29 -16.27 -11.43 -7.65
N ARG A 30 -15.25 -12.28 -7.39
CA ARG A 30 -14.14 -11.94 -6.49
C ARG A 30 -13.29 -10.78 -7.02
N SER A 31 -13.15 -10.66 -8.33
CA SER A 31 -12.36 -9.63 -9.01
C SER A 31 -13.20 -8.41 -9.45
N ALA A 32 -14.52 -8.51 -9.36
CA ALA A 32 -15.43 -7.43 -9.74
C ALA A 32 -15.88 -6.62 -8.51
N ARG A 33 -14.93 -6.05 -7.75
CA ARG A 33 -15.23 -4.87 -6.92
C ARG A 33 -15.32 -3.68 -7.85
N LEU A 34 -16.49 -3.53 -8.48
CA LEU A 34 -16.78 -2.33 -9.26
C LEU A 34 -17.02 -1.20 -8.25
N ASP A 35 -16.03 -0.33 -8.09
CA ASP A 35 -16.18 0.90 -7.30
C ASP A 35 -17.20 1.81 -8.02
N LEU A 36 -18.35 2.02 -7.39
CA LEU A 36 -19.43 2.88 -7.91
C LEU A 36 -19.35 4.31 -7.37
N THR A 37 -18.27 4.68 -6.69
CA THR A 37 -18.06 6.06 -6.22
C THR A 37 -17.68 6.96 -7.40
N GLN A 38 -18.11 8.23 -7.34
CA GLN A 38 -17.98 9.19 -8.43
C GLN A 38 -16.54 9.45 -8.91
N GLU A 39 -15.55 9.15 -8.08
CA GLU A 39 -14.13 9.38 -8.38
C GLU A 39 -13.29 8.10 -8.37
N GLY A 40 -13.90 6.92 -8.20
CA GLY A 40 -13.15 5.66 -8.09
C GLY A 40 -12.12 5.67 -6.97
N LEU A 41 -12.40 6.39 -5.87
CA LEU A 41 -11.44 6.67 -4.79
C LEU A 41 -10.88 5.40 -4.16
N TYR A 42 -11.56 4.26 -4.30
CA TYR A 42 -11.17 2.99 -3.72
C TYR A 42 -10.57 2.03 -4.77
N THR A 43 -10.34 2.51 -5.99
CA THR A 43 -9.70 1.74 -7.09
C THR A 43 -8.30 2.26 -7.34
N LEU A 44 -7.37 1.36 -7.63
CA LEU A 44 -6.01 1.75 -8.03
C LEU A 44 -6.03 2.53 -9.33
N SER A 45 -5.13 3.51 -9.45
CA SER A 45 -4.87 4.12 -10.74
C SER A 45 -4.33 3.10 -11.74
N THR A 46 -4.56 3.34 -13.03
CA THR A 46 -4.07 2.48 -14.11
C THR A 46 -2.54 2.39 -14.12
N GLY A 47 -1.84 3.43 -13.67
CA GLY A 47 -0.39 3.45 -13.51
C GLY A 47 0.08 2.49 -12.41
N SER A 48 -0.53 2.57 -11.23
CA SER A 48 -0.22 1.68 -10.11
C SER A 48 -0.51 0.22 -10.47
N ALA A 49 -1.68 -0.06 -11.04
CA ALA A 49 -2.04 -1.43 -11.47
C ALA A 49 -1.03 -2.02 -12.48
N ARG A 50 -0.55 -1.21 -13.44
CA ARG A 50 0.50 -1.66 -14.37
C ARG A 50 1.79 -2.02 -13.66
N ILE A 51 2.28 -1.15 -12.77
CA ILE A 51 3.50 -1.39 -11.99
C ILE A 51 3.38 -2.70 -11.20
N LEU A 52 2.23 -2.96 -10.59
CA LEU A 52 1.98 -4.17 -9.81
C LEU A 52 1.98 -5.46 -10.67
N SER A 53 1.46 -5.39 -11.90
CA SER A 53 1.46 -6.53 -12.83
C SER A 53 2.84 -6.86 -13.42
N GLU A 54 3.77 -5.90 -13.40
CA GLU A 54 5.11 -6.03 -13.99
C GLU A 54 6.20 -6.35 -12.96
N ILE A 55 5.81 -6.65 -11.71
CA ILE A 55 6.75 -6.97 -10.63
C ILE A 55 7.57 -8.24 -10.99
N PRO A 56 8.91 -8.14 -11.11
CA PRO A 56 9.76 -9.24 -11.54
C PRO A 56 9.97 -10.30 -10.45
N GLU A 57 10.04 -9.87 -9.19
CA GLU A 57 10.37 -10.69 -8.03
C GLU A 57 9.39 -10.47 -6.86
N PRO A 58 9.13 -11.49 -6.01
CA PRO A 58 8.19 -11.33 -4.91
C PRO A 58 8.59 -10.23 -3.91
N ILE A 59 7.61 -9.44 -3.47
CA ILE A 59 7.77 -8.41 -2.45
C ILE A 59 6.94 -8.80 -1.21
N ARG A 60 7.56 -8.72 -0.03
CA ARG A 60 6.89 -8.92 1.25
C ARG A 60 6.59 -7.57 1.89
N LEU A 61 5.34 -7.36 2.25
CA LEU A 61 4.84 -6.19 2.95
C LEU A 61 4.44 -6.61 4.36
N ARG A 62 5.18 -6.13 5.37
CA ARG A 62 4.84 -6.30 6.78
C ARG A 62 4.22 -5.01 7.30
N PHE A 63 2.91 -5.03 7.45
CA PHE A 63 2.12 -3.92 7.94
C PHE A 63 1.93 -4.06 9.45
N TYR A 64 2.56 -3.17 10.21
CA TYR A 64 2.46 -3.14 11.66
C TYR A 64 1.41 -2.12 12.06
N PHE A 65 0.35 -2.57 12.72
CA PHE A 65 -0.74 -1.70 13.14
C PHE A 65 -1.30 -2.16 14.49
N SER A 66 -1.12 -1.34 15.52
CA SER A 66 -1.65 -1.57 16.87
C SER A 66 -3.18 -1.34 16.91
N GLU A 67 -3.93 -2.26 16.30
CA GLU A 67 -5.37 -2.12 16.08
C GLU A 67 -6.15 -1.97 17.38
N LYS A 68 -5.75 -2.71 18.43
CA LYS A 68 -6.38 -2.66 19.77
C LYS A 68 -6.26 -1.28 20.41
N LEU A 69 -5.10 -0.64 20.26
CA LEU A 69 -4.87 0.71 20.79
C LEU A 69 -5.59 1.77 19.92
N ALA A 70 -5.69 1.54 18.61
CA ALA A 70 -6.37 2.44 17.68
C ALA A 70 -7.90 2.50 17.89
N VAL A 71 -8.52 1.53 18.58
CA VAL A 71 -9.96 1.54 18.89
C VAL A 71 -10.39 2.84 19.58
N GLN A 72 -9.52 3.43 20.41
CA GLN A 72 -9.80 4.65 21.15
C GLN A 72 -9.57 5.93 20.33
N LEU A 73 -9.03 5.80 19.11
CA LEU A 73 -8.67 6.89 18.21
C LEU A 73 -9.36 6.70 16.85
N PRO A 74 -10.64 7.11 16.70
CA PRO A 74 -11.44 6.83 15.50
C PRO A 74 -10.77 7.25 14.18
N ASN A 75 -10.08 8.39 14.18
CA ASN A 75 -9.37 8.88 13.01
C ASN A 75 -8.21 7.96 12.59
N ILE A 76 -7.44 7.44 13.55
CA ILE A 76 -6.33 6.53 13.30
C ILE A 76 -6.87 5.16 12.87
N LYS A 77 -7.93 4.68 13.52
CA LYS A 77 -8.59 3.44 13.14
C LYS A 77 -9.06 3.45 11.69
N SER A 78 -9.81 4.48 11.28
CA SER A 78 -10.32 4.60 9.91
C SER A 78 -9.18 4.68 8.90
N TYR A 79 -8.12 5.43 9.21
CA TYR A 79 -6.97 5.54 8.31
C TYR A 79 -6.17 4.23 8.23
N GLY A 80 -5.98 3.51 9.34
CA GLY A 80 -5.36 2.19 9.36
C GLY A 80 -6.13 1.16 8.53
N LEU A 81 -7.47 1.18 8.58
CA LEU A 81 -8.31 0.37 7.69
C LEU A 81 -8.09 0.73 6.22
N ARG A 82 -8.03 2.04 5.90
CA ARG A 82 -7.77 2.50 4.54
C ARG A 82 -6.42 2.03 4.00
N VAL A 83 -5.37 2.09 4.82
CA VAL A 83 -4.04 1.58 4.47
C VAL A 83 -4.08 0.08 4.23
N ARG A 84 -4.73 -0.69 5.12
CA ARG A 84 -4.90 -2.14 4.97
C ARG A 84 -5.62 -2.49 3.67
N GLU A 85 -6.73 -1.83 3.39
CA GLU A 85 -7.52 -2.06 2.16
C GLU A 85 -6.70 -1.77 0.90
N LEU A 86 -5.91 -0.70 0.90
CA LEU A 86 -5.02 -0.39 -0.22
C LEU A 86 -3.95 -1.49 -0.42
N LEU A 87 -3.33 -1.96 0.66
CA LEU A 87 -2.34 -3.03 0.62
C LEU A 87 -2.94 -4.36 0.13
N GLU A 88 -4.17 -4.67 0.51
CA GLU A 88 -4.90 -5.84 0.01
C GLU A 88 -5.21 -5.72 -1.48
N GLU A 89 -5.58 -4.54 -1.95
CA GLU A 89 -5.77 -4.27 -3.38
C GLU A 89 -4.45 -4.48 -4.16
N TYR A 90 -3.31 -4.06 -3.59
CA TYR A 90 -2.00 -4.32 -4.19
C TYR A 90 -1.71 -5.82 -4.31
N VAL A 91 -2.07 -6.62 -3.30
CA VAL A 91 -1.94 -8.08 -3.38
C VAL A 91 -2.78 -8.64 -4.52
N ILE A 92 -4.03 -8.19 -4.66
CA ILE A 92 -4.96 -8.64 -5.71
C ILE A 92 -4.41 -8.37 -7.11
N HIS A 93 -3.84 -7.17 -7.35
CA HIS A 93 -3.33 -6.76 -8.68
C HIS A 93 -1.86 -7.13 -8.94
N SER A 94 -1.22 -7.87 -8.03
CA SER A 94 0.20 -8.25 -8.15
C SER A 94 0.43 -9.64 -8.76
N ASP A 95 -0.61 -10.35 -9.20
CA ASP A 95 -0.51 -11.74 -9.68
C ASP A 95 0.22 -12.68 -8.67
N GLY A 96 0.03 -12.44 -7.38
CA GLY A 96 0.62 -13.20 -6.29
C GLY A 96 2.07 -12.85 -5.97
N ARG A 97 2.65 -11.83 -6.61
CA ARG A 97 4.01 -11.32 -6.35
C ARG A 97 4.11 -10.55 -5.04
N ILE A 98 3.04 -9.90 -4.58
CA ILE A 98 3.03 -9.24 -3.28
C ILE A 98 2.46 -10.19 -2.22
N LYS A 99 3.14 -10.29 -1.08
CA LYS A 99 2.68 -10.98 0.13
C LYS A 99 2.50 -9.99 1.26
N LEU A 100 1.27 -9.81 1.72
CA LEU A 100 0.94 -8.97 2.85
C LEU A 100 0.89 -9.81 4.14
N GLU A 101 1.59 -9.33 5.16
CA GLU A 101 1.54 -9.81 6.54
C GLU A 101 1.09 -8.64 7.42
N VAL A 102 0.00 -8.83 8.18
CA VAL A 102 -0.51 -7.82 9.10
C VAL A 102 -0.20 -8.23 10.52
N ILE A 103 0.47 -7.35 11.25
CA ILE A 103 1.06 -7.61 12.56
C ILE A 103 0.50 -6.57 13.54
N ASP A 104 -0.07 -7.05 14.65
CA ASP A 104 -0.45 -6.21 15.78
C ASP A 104 0.66 -6.33 16.84
N PRO A 105 1.59 -5.36 16.94
CA PRO A 105 2.67 -5.41 17.92
C PRO A 105 2.13 -5.05 19.30
N GLU A 106 1.81 -6.08 20.07
CA GLU A 106 1.38 -5.92 21.46
C GLU A 106 2.57 -5.56 22.37
N PRO A 107 2.35 -4.79 23.45
CA PRO A 107 3.41 -4.43 24.39
C PRO A 107 4.12 -5.65 24.97
N PHE A 108 5.45 -5.57 25.07
CA PHE A 108 6.35 -6.59 25.60
C PHE A 108 6.31 -7.92 24.82
N THR A 109 6.08 -7.86 23.51
CA THR A 109 6.09 -9.05 22.63
C THR A 109 7.21 -9.01 21.60
N GLU A 110 7.55 -10.17 21.04
CA GLU A 110 8.52 -10.28 19.94
C GLU A 110 8.11 -9.42 18.72
N ALA A 111 6.80 -9.23 18.50
CA ALA A 111 6.30 -8.38 17.43
C ALA A 111 6.63 -6.89 17.66
N GLU A 112 6.60 -6.41 18.91
CA GLU A 112 7.05 -5.06 19.27
C GLU A 112 8.56 -4.91 19.08
N ASP A 113 9.34 -5.86 19.60
CA ASP A 113 10.80 -5.89 19.44
C ASP A 113 11.19 -5.87 17.95
N ASP A 114 10.47 -6.64 17.13
CA ASP A 114 10.63 -6.67 15.68
C ASP A 114 10.31 -5.33 15.02
N ALA A 115 9.20 -4.68 15.40
CA ALA A 115 8.81 -3.38 14.88
C ALA A 115 9.93 -2.34 15.13
N VAL A 116 10.46 -2.30 16.36
CA VAL A 116 11.56 -1.40 16.74
C VAL A 116 12.83 -1.72 15.95
N ARG A 117 13.22 -2.99 15.89
CA ARG A 117 14.43 -3.45 15.18
C ARG A 117 14.38 -3.12 13.69
N LEU A 118 13.20 -3.12 13.09
CA LEU A 118 12.99 -2.82 11.67
C LEU A 118 12.90 -1.32 11.38
N GLY A 119 12.99 -0.46 12.40
CA GLY A 119 13.03 1.00 12.23
C GLY A 119 11.65 1.66 12.21
N LEU A 120 10.61 1.00 12.72
CA LEU A 120 9.30 1.64 12.92
C LEU A 120 9.34 2.60 14.11
N GLN A 121 8.61 3.72 13.97
CA GLN A 121 8.54 4.74 14.99
C GLN A 121 7.37 4.48 15.93
N ALA A 122 7.67 4.44 17.22
CA ALA A 122 6.67 4.34 18.28
C ALA A 122 5.98 5.70 18.51
N ALA A 123 4.66 5.69 18.60
CA ALA A 123 3.86 6.85 18.99
C ALA A 123 3.32 6.65 20.43
N PRO A 124 3.80 7.43 21.42
CA PRO A 124 3.36 7.26 22.80
C PRO A 124 1.92 7.75 22.98
N LEU A 125 1.07 6.94 23.63
CA LEU A 125 -0.33 7.30 23.89
C LEU A 125 -0.55 7.98 25.25
N GLY A 126 0.51 8.20 26.03
CA GLY A 126 0.44 8.77 27.37
C GLY A 126 -0.05 7.80 28.46
N THR A 127 -0.48 6.59 28.08
CA THR A 127 -0.86 5.49 29.00
C THR A 127 0.33 4.60 29.39
N GLY A 128 1.53 4.89 28.88
CA GLY A 128 2.71 4.04 29.00
C GLY A 128 2.82 3.01 27.87
N GLU A 129 1.80 2.92 27.01
CA GLU A 129 1.81 2.07 25.82
C GLU A 129 2.27 2.86 24.59
N ASN A 130 2.93 2.15 23.69
CA ASN A 130 3.37 2.65 22.40
C ASN A 130 2.47 2.10 21.29
N MET A 131 2.01 2.98 20.42
CA MET A 131 1.33 2.60 19.18
C MET A 131 2.34 2.51 18.04
N TYR A 132 2.20 1.46 17.23
CA TYR A 132 2.91 1.31 15.97
C TYR A 132 1.90 1.35 14.83
N PHE A 133 2.22 2.12 13.80
CA PHE A 133 1.41 2.21 12.60
C PHE A 133 2.33 2.51 11.42
N GLY A 134 2.95 1.48 10.86
CA GLY A 134 3.99 1.61 9.84
C GLY A 134 4.10 0.39 8.94
N LEU A 135 5.01 0.46 7.98
CA LEU A 135 5.19 -0.57 6.95
C LEU A 135 6.66 -0.87 6.74
N VAL A 136 6.99 -2.16 6.64
CA VAL A 136 8.29 -2.64 6.20
C VAL A 136 8.10 -3.46 4.93
N ALA A 137 8.69 -3.01 3.83
CA ALA A 137 8.64 -3.67 2.53
C ALA A 137 10.03 -4.21 2.16
N THR A 138 10.10 -5.46 1.71
CA THR A 138 11.36 -6.12 1.34
C THR A 138 11.21 -6.93 0.05
N ASN A 139 12.25 -6.94 -0.80
CA ASN A 139 12.34 -7.84 -1.95
C ASN A 139 13.14 -9.11 -1.60
N THR A 140 13.44 -9.94 -2.60
CA THR A 140 14.20 -11.19 -2.46
C THR A 140 15.71 -11.02 -2.38
N VAL A 141 16.24 -9.82 -2.63
CA VAL A 141 17.67 -9.50 -2.62
C VAL A 141 18.07 -8.62 -1.41
N ASP A 142 17.26 -8.67 -0.35
CA ASP A 142 17.45 -7.97 0.92
C ASP A 142 17.39 -6.42 0.85
N ASP A 143 16.89 -5.84 -0.24
CA ASP A 143 16.54 -4.42 -0.24
C ASP A 143 15.32 -4.19 0.65
N ARG A 144 15.32 -3.04 1.33
CA ARG A 144 14.27 -2.68 2.29
C ARG A 144 13.85 -1.22 2.14
N GLN A 145 12.55 -1.01 2.12
CA GLN A 145 11.90 0.29 2.20
C GLN A 145 11.02 0.31 3.44
N ILE A 146 10.99 1.43 4.15
CA ILE A 146 10.28 1.56 5.43
C ILE A 146 9.43 2.83 5.39
N ILE A 147 8.17 2.70 5.81
CA ILE A 147 7.34 3.83 6.27
C ILE A 147 7.37 3.76 7.80
N PRO A 148 8.16 4.62 8.48
CA PRO A 148 8.35 4.52 9.93
C PRO A 148 7.04 4.72 10.70
N PHE A 149 6.19 5.63 10.21
CA PHE A 149 4.87 5.89 10.73
C PHE A 149 3.95 6.48 9.64
N PHE A 150 2.72 6.00 9.54
CA PHE A 150 1.72 6.53 8.63
C PHE A 150 1.06 7.78 9.23
N ASN A 151 1.35 8.93 8.62
CA ASN A 151 0.69 10.19 8.96
C ASN A 151 -0.56 10.39 8.10
N ARG A 152 -1.65 10.80 8.74
CA ARG A 152 -2.92 11.09 8.06
C ARG A 152 -2.81 12.25 7.07
N GLU A 153 -1.93 13.20 7.33
CA GLU A 153 -1.69 14.34 6.44
C GLU A 153 -1.23 13.90 5.04
N ASN A 154 -0.63 12.70 4.93
CA ASN A 154 -0.17 12.13 3.67
C ASN A 154 -1.17 11.15 3.04
N GLU A 155 -2.39 11.02 3.58
CA GLU A 155 -3.42 10.09 3.08
C GLU A 155 -3.71 10.29 1.59
N ALA A 156 -3.73 11.55 1.13
CA ALA A 156 -3.94 11.89 -0.28
C ALA A 156 -2.83 11.38 -1.23
N PHE A 157 -1.63 11.11 -0.70
CA PHE A 157 -0.48 10.61 -1.45
C PHE A 157 -0.18 9.13 -1.18
N LEU A 158 -1.02 8.47 -0.38
CA LEU A 158 -0.76 7.11 0.09
C LEU A 158 -0.53 6.12 -1.06
N GLU A 159 -1.36 6.15 -2.10
CA GLU A 159 -1.17 5.29 -3.28
C GLU A 159 0.16 5.58 -4.00
N TYR A 160 0.50 6.86 -4.16
CA TYR A 160 1.75 7.24 -4.81
C TYR A 160 2.96 6.75 -4.02
N ASP A 161 3.00 7.00 -2.71
CA ASP A 161 4.11 6.59 -1.84
C ASP A 161 4.27 5.06 -1.83
N MET A 162 3.15 4.35 -1.75
CA MET A 162 3.11 2.88 -1.78
C MET A 162 3.62 2.34 -3.12
N THR A 163 3.10 2.86 -4.23
CA THR A 163 3.54 2.47 -5.59
C THR A 163 5.01 2.75 -5.80
N ARG A 164 5.50 3.90 -5.32
CA ARG A 164 6.91 4.28 -5.40
C ARG A 164 7.82 3.33 -4.62
N ILE A 165 7.39 2.89 -3.43
CA ILE A 165 8.12 1.88 -2.64
C ILE A 165 8.22 0.57 -3.41
N ILE A 166 7.09 0.09 -3.95
CA ILE A 166 7.07 -1.15 -4.75
C ILE A 166 7.96 -1.02 -5.98
N TYR A 167 7.85 0.09 -6.71
CA TYR A 167 8.69 0.37 -7.88
C TYR A 167 10.18 0.36 -7.54
N ASN A 168 10.60 1.06 -6.47
CA ASN A 168 12.01 1.08 -6.04
C ASN A 168 12.53 -0.30 -5.61
N LEU A 169 11.66 -1.17 -5.09
CA LEU A 169 12.01 -2.55 -4.72
C LEU A 169 12.02 -3.50 -5.93
N SER A 170 11.33 -3.15 -7.01
CA SER A 170 11.18 -3.94 -8.23
C SER A 170 12.24 -3.60 -9.28
N ASP A 171 12.58 -2.32 -9.40
CA ASP A 171 13.61 -1.80 -10.30
C ASP A 171 14.48 -0.77 -9.54
N PRO A 172 15.66 -1.18 -9.05
CA PRO A 172 16.56 -0.28 -8.35
C PRO A 172 17.23 0.76 -9.28
N SER A 173 17.11 0.62 -10.61
CA SER A 173 17.77 1.50 -11.58
C SER A 173 16.90 2.69 -11.96
N LYS A 174 17.11 3.83 -11.28
CA LYS A 174 16.39 5.07 -11.62
C LYS A 174 16.95 5.68 -12.91
N PRO A 175 16.09 6.12 -13.84
CA PRO A 175 16.55 6.87 -15.01
C PRO A 175 17.23 8.17 -14.57
N VAL A 176 18.43 8.42 -15.09
CA VAL A 176 19.18 9.65 -14.80
C VAL A 176 18.68 10.77 -15.70
N VAL A 177 18.14 11.83 -15.11
CA VAL A 177 17.68 13.02 -15.84
C VAL A 177 18.78 14.09 -15.79
N GLY A 178 19.39 14.40 -16.94
CA GLY A 178 20.35 15.50 -17.08
C GLY A 178 19.64 16.82 -17.35
N LEU A 179 19.86 17.83 -16.49
CA LEU A 179 19.40 19.20 -16.74
C LEU A 179 20.53 20.02 -17.38
N ILE A 180 20.34 20.45 -18.62
CA ILE A 180 21.22 21.40 -19.31
C ILE A 180 20.46 22.71 -19.42
N THR A 181 20.95 23.76 -18.76
CA THR A 181 20.36 25.10 -18.83
C THR A 181 21.44 26.14 -19.10
N GLY A 182 21.10 27.14 -19.92
CA GLY A 182 21.91 28.35 -20.11
C GLY A 182 21.58 29.45 -19.11
N LEU A 183 20.61 29.22 -18.22
CA LEU A 183 20.23 30.15 -17.16
C LEU A 183 21.20 30.04 -15.98
N GLU A 184 21.60 31.18 -15.42
CA GLU A 184 22.39 31.21 -14.20
C GLU A 184 21.63 30.52 -13.06
N MET A 185 22.19 29.43 -12.52
CA MET A 185 21.59 28.67 -11.43
C MET A 185 21.99 29.16 -10.03
N ASN A 186 22.06 30.48 -9.87
CA ASN A 186 22.45 31.11 -8.63
C ASN A 186 21.20 31.41 -7.80
N ALA A 187 21.18 31.02 -6.52
CA ALA A 187 20.16 31.54 -5.62
C ALA A 187 20.38 33.05 -5.51
N ASP A 188 19.37 33.83 -5.90
CA ASP A 188 19.34 35.28 -5.67
C ASP A 188 19.43 35.50 -4.15
N ALA A 189 20.66 35.69 -3.68
CA ALA A 189 20.91 36.04 -2.31
C ALA A 189 20.30 37.44 -2.14
N SER A 190 19.27 37.55 -1.30
CA SER A 190 18.69 38.85 -0.93
C SER A 190 19.81 39.85 -0.63
N PRO A 191 19.67 41.16 -0.95
CA PRO A 191 20.77 42.13 -0.86
C PRO A 191 21.52 42.14 0.49
N MET A 192 20.89 41.68 1.58
CA MET A 192 21.48 41.53 2.91
C MET A 192 22.49 40.38 3.06
N LEU A 193 22.46 39.36 2.21
CA LEU A 193 23.39 38.20 2.26
C LEU A 193 24.74 38.50 1.59
N ARG A 194 24.90 39.67 0.95
CA ARG A 194 26.14 40.06 0.24
C ARG A 194 27.35 40.31 1.14
N PHE A 195 27.19 40.35 2.46
CA PHE A 195 28.26 40.69 3.41
C PHE A 195 29.04 39.49 4.01
N GLY A 196 28.69 38.24 3.69
CA GLY A 196 29.28 37.07 4.38
C GLY A 196 29.78 35.90 3.53
N GLY A 197 29.47 35.87 2.23
CA GLY A 197 29.83 34.76 1.35
C GLY A 197 29.02 34.87 0.08
N GLY A 198 29.66 34.68 -1.06
CA GLY A 198 29.07 34.89 -2.39
C GLY A 198 27.77 34.10 -2.63
N PRO A 199 27.12 34.33 -3.79
CA PRO A 199 25.87 33.65 -4.16
C PRO A 199 26.03 32.14 -3.97
N GLN A 200 25.13 31.56 -3.17
CA GLN A 200 25.10 30.12 -2.95
C GLN A 200 24.35 29.48 -4.14
N PRO A 201 24.84 28.34 -4.67
CA PRO A 201 24.12 27.63 -5.72
C PRO A 201 22.76 27.13 -5.18
N TRP A 202 21.77 26.97 -6.07
CA TRP A 202 20.53 26.31 -5.68
C TRP A 202 20.81 24.88 -5.20
N ALA A 203 20.05 24.44 -4.18
CA ALA A 203 20.05 23.04 -3.78
C ALA A 203 19.36 22.21 -4.87
N ILE A 204 20.15 21.54 -5.70
CA ILE A 204 19.65 20.47 -6.56
C ILE A 204 19.56 19.22 -5.69
N VAL A 205 18.34 18.87 -5.28
CA VAL A 205 18.08 17.63 -4.55
C VAL A 205 17.91 16.53 -5.59
N ALA A 206 18.89 15.65 -5.68
CA ALA A 206 18.87 14.44 -6.50
C ALA A 206 18.38 13.24 -5.71
#